data_AF-A0A431WRW2-F1
#
_entry.id   AF-A0A431WRW2-F1
#
_cell.length_a   1.000
_cell.length_b   1.000
_cell.length_c   1.000
_cell.angle_alpha   90.00
_cell.angle_beta   90.00
_cell.angle_gamma   90.00
#
_symmetry.space_group_name_H-M   'P 1'
#
loop_
_entity.id
_entity.type
_entity.pdbx_description
1 polymer ?
#
loop_
_entity_poly.entity_id
_entity_poly.type
_entity_poly.pdbx_seq_one_letter_code
_entity_poly.pdbx_strand_id
1 'polypeptide(L)' 'MSKDENTDKNSGSSIDDAPVEVQLAVDLIYLFESNEIDPQVALSALEMVKSDLMAKLSK' A
#
# COMPACT_ATOMS: atom_id res chain seq x y z
N MET A 1 -40.70 20.81 -0.64
CA MET A 1 -40.22 19.70 -1.49
C MET A 1 -38.70 19.80 -1.52
N SER A 2 -37.97 19.01 -0.73
CA SER A 2 -37.59 17.60 -1.02
C SER A 2 -36.63 17.55 -2.20
N LYS A 3 -35.40 17.03 -2.12
CA LYS A 3 -34.77 16.10 -1.18
C LYS A 3 -33.25 16.24 -1.31
N ASP A 4 -32.57 15.82 -0.26
CA ASP A 4 -31.14 15.58 -0.12
C ASP A 4 -30.48 14.95 -1.35
N GLU A 5 -29.23 15.34 -1.63
CA GLU A 5 -28.17 14.38 -1.98
C GLU A 5 -26.80 14.94 -1.58
N ASN A 6 -26.50 14.79 -0.28
CA ASN A 6 -25.14 14.69 0.22
C ASN A 6 -24.68 13.24 0.04
N THR A 7 -24.07 12.89 -1.09
CA THR A 7 -23.21 11.71 -1.27
C THR A 7 -22.56 11.89 -2.65
N ASP A 8 -21.32 12.34 -2.75
CA ASP A 8 -20.16 11.45 -2.76
C ASP A 8 -18.94 12.17 -2.19
N LYS A 9 -18.75 12.00 -0.88
CA LYS A 9 -17.50 12.33 -0.20
C LYS A 9 -16.89 11.04 0.37
N ASN A 10 -16.97 9.96 -0.40
CA ASN A 10 -16.27 8.72 -0.06
C ASN A 10 -15.94 7.87 -1.28
N SER A 11 -15.04 8.37 -2.12
CA SER A 11 -14.16 7.47 -2.89
C SER A 11 -12.89 7.13 -2.07
N GLY A 12 -12.99 7.15 -0.73
CA GLY A 12 -11.99 6.63 0.20
C GLY A 12 -12.24 5.15 0.38
N SER A 13 -11.79 4.37 -0.60
CA SER A 13 -11.96 2.92 -0.65
C SER A 13 -11.27 2.23 0.54
N SER A 14 -12.04 1.76 1.52
CA SER A 14 -11.90 0.52 2.31
C SER A 14 -10.54 0.08 2.89
N ILE A 15 -9.49 0.89 2.82
CA ILE A 15 -8.11 0.54 3.23
C ILE A 15 -7.71 1.26 4.52
N ASP A 16 -8.28 2.44 4.82
CA ASP A 16 -7.92 3.23 5.99
C ASP A 16 -8.12 2.48 7.32
N ASP A 17 -9.06 1.51 7.36
CA ASP A 17 -9.33 0.64 8.52
C ASP A 17 -8.54 -0.68 8.52
N ALA A 18 -7.74 -0.97 7.49
CA ALA A 18 -6.96 -2.21 7.40
C ALA A 18 -5.76 -2.19 8.37
N PRO A 19 -5.21 -3.35 8.77
CA PRO A 19 -3.95 -3.39 9.51
C PRO A 19 -2.83 -2.62 8.79
N VAL A 20 -1.94 -1.98 9.55
CA VAL A 20 -0.89 -1.09 9.01
C VAL A 20 -0.02 -1.80 7.97
N GLU A 21 0.28 -3.08 8.18
CA GLU A 21 1.03 -3.90 7.23
C GLU A 21 0.31 -4.11 5.90
N VAL A 22 -1.03 -4.16 5.91
CA VAL A 22 -1.85 -4.29 4.70
C VAL A 22 -1.88 -2.97 3.96
N GLN A 23 -2.07 -1.85 4.66
CA GLN A 23 -2.02 -0.51 4.07
C GLN A 23 -0.67 -0.28 3.37
N LEU A 24 0.43 -0.56 4.08
CA LEU A 24 1.77 -0.41 3.53
C LEU A 24 2.01 -1.31 2.31
N ALA A 25 1.49 -2.54 2.32
CA ALA A 25 1.62 -3.43 1.17
C ALA A 25 0.90 -2.85 -0.06
N VAL A 26 -0.28 -2.25 0.11
CA VAL A 26 -1.00 -1.59 -0.98
C VAL A 26 -0.24 -0.37 -1.49
N ASP A 27 0.28 0.47 -0.59
CA ASP A 27 1.08 1.64 -0.98
C ASP A 27 2.31 1.23 -1.80
N LEU A 28 3.00 0.16 -1.40
CA LEU A 28 4.16 -0.36 -2.12
C LEU A 28 3.78 -0.91 -3.51
N ILE A 29 2.66 -1.64 -3.61
CA ILE A 29 2.16 -2.13 -4.91
C ILE A 29 1.85 -0.95 -5.83
N TYR A 30 1.10 0.03 -5.34
CA TYR A 30 0.77 1.25 -6.09
C TYR A 30 2.04 1.98 -6.56
N LEU A 31 3.06 2.08 -5.69
CA LEU A 31 4.34 2.70 -6.03
C LEU A 31 5.05 1.94 -7.15
N PHE A 32 5.11 0.61 -7.10
CA PHE A 32 5.77 -0.19 -8.14
C PHE A 32 5.04 -0.09 -9.48
N GLU A 33 3.71 -0.16 -9.48
CA GLU A 33 2.89 -0.04 -10.68
C GLU A 33 3.01 1.35 -11.29
N SER A 34 2.92 2.41 -10.48
CA SER A 34 2.99 3.80 -10.94
C SER A 34 4.34 4.17 -11.54
N ASN A 35 5.41 3.45 -11.18
CA ASN A 35 6.75 3.63 -11.73
C ASN A 35 7.11 2.57 -12.78
N GLU A 36 6.14 1.77 -13.23
CA GLU A 36 6.33 0.71 -14.24
C GLU A 36 7.48 -0.25 -13.90
N ILE A 37 7.64 -0.56 -12.61
CA ILE A 37 8.70 -1.45 -12.14
C ILE A 37 8.34 -2.89 -12.51
N ASP A 38 9.27 -3.57 -13.19
CA ASP A 38 9.11 -4.99 -13.50
C ASP A 38 8.90 -5.82 -12.22
N PRO A 39 7.89 -6.71 -12.15
CA PRO A 39 7.61 -7.47 -10.93
C PRO A 39 8.79 -8.31 -10.43
N GLN A 40 9.65 -8.83 -11.31
CA GLN A 40 10.82 -9.59 -10.91
C GLN A 40 11.87 -8.70 -10.23
N VAL A 41 12.01 -7.47 -10.71
CA VAL A 41 12.86 -6.44 -10.09
C VAL A 41 12.29 -6.01 -8.73
N ALA A 42 10.98 -5.76 -8.65
CA ALA A 42 10.31 -5.39 -7.41
C ALA A 42 10.48 -6.47 -6.33
N LEU A 43 10.27 -7.74 -6.67
CA LEU A 43 10.48 -8.87 -5.76
C LEU A 43 11.93 -8.97 -5.26
N SER A 44 12.90 -8.79 -6.16
CA SER A 44 14.32 -8.78 -5.80
C SER A 44 14.65 -7.66 -4.80
N ALA A 45 14.13 -6.45 -5.04
CA ALA A 45 14.30 -5.32 -4.13
C ALA A 45 13.64 -5.56 -2.77
N LEU A 46 12.43 -6.13 -2.75
CA LEU A 46 11.72 -6.45 -1.51
C LEU A 46 12.48 -7.48 -0.64
N GLU A 47 13.16 -8.46 -1.24
CA GLU A 47 14.02 -9.39 -0.49
C GLU A 47 15.23 -8.70 0.16
N MET A 48 15.80 -7.69 -0.50
CA MET A 48 16.87 -6.87 0.09
C MET A 48 16.34 -6.04 1.27
N VAL A 49 15.19 -5.39 1.10
CA VAL A 49 14.53 -4.60 2.16
C VAL A 49 14.19 -5.48 3.36
N LYS A 50 13.59 -6.65 3.14
CA LYS A 50 13.29 -7.64 4.18
C LYS A 50 14.56 -8.05 4.93
N SER A 51 15.65 -8.34 4.22
CA SER A 51 16.92 -8.71 4.83
C SER A 51 17.48 -7.60 5.73
N ASP A 52 17.43 -6.34 5.31
CA ASP A 52 17.85 -5.18 6.11
C ASP A 52 16.98 -5.00 7.36
N LEU A 53 15.65 -5.14 7.23
CA LEU A 53 14.73 -5.06 8.36
C LEU A 53 14.96 -6.18 9.38
N MET A 54 15.17 -7.42 8.93
CA MET A 54 15.51 -8.53 9.82
C MET A 54 16.81 -8.28 10.59
N ALA A 55 17.84 -7.74 9.91
CA ALA A 55 19.10 -7.41 10.55
C ALA A 55 18.94 -6.36 11.65
N LYS A 56 18.01 -5.41 11.48
CA LYS A 56 17.66 -4.40 12.50
C LYS A 56 16.91 -4.98 13.70
N LEU A 57 16.10 -6.03 13.49
CA LEU A 57 15.37 -6.71 14.58
C LEU A 57 16.27 -7.67 15.38
N SER A 58 17.39 -8.13 14.81
CA SER A 58 18.35 -9.01 15.47
C SER A 58 19.40 -8.30 16.34
N LYS A 59 19.27 -6.99 16.54
CA LYS A 59 20.15 -6.17 17.39
C LYS A 59 19.42 -5.71 18.64
#